data_AF-A0A2V9FTM7-F1
#
_entry.id   AF-A0A2V9FTM7-F1
#
_cell.length_a   1.000
_cell.length_b   1.000
_cell.length_c   1.000
_cell.angle_alpha   90.00
_cell.angle_beta   90.00
_cell.angle_gamma   90.00
#
_symmetry.space_group_name_H-M   'P 1'
#
loop_
_entity.id
_entity.type
_entity.pdbx_description
1 polymer ?
#
loop_
_entity_poly.entity_id
_entity_poly.type
_entity_poly.pdbx_seq_one_letter_code
_entity_poly.pdbx_strand_id
1 'polypeptide(L)'
;MQGWAQWNVFYAESVNGHDATPFFFQSVISDHVIHRGTLSTGGLGGGADRSLADLFQVAFDPRHFANVAFSDDHKVNTGVGPDNGPDNPTSRRLIRANFTHQLMATAGSVVTTGSCAGSPPPPPLGAEKITGVGQIPSQKPGLSANFGFVAKNDPTNASLSYHDDGATGGSIDVHSSNVTVPTITFSGNCATLKGSAKLNQKPGYNYNVNTCDGDPAAGKDTFFISVSGPNFSYSNGGFITSGNIQIHQQ
;
A
#
# COMPACT_ATOMS: atom_id res chain seq x y z
N MET A 1 -37.96 5.49 26.61
CA MET A 1 -37.87 5.89 25.19
C MET A 1 -36.95 4.92 24.51
N GLN A 2 -37.46 4.16 23.55
CA GLN A 2 -36.64 3.24 22.77
C GLN A 2 -35.92 4.08 21.71
N GLY A 3 -34.59 4.12 21.75
CA GLY A 3 -33.78 4.87 20.78
C GLY A 3 -34.06 4.41 19.35
N TRP A 4 -33.75 5.26 18.38
CA TRP A 4 -33.91 4.91 16.98
C TRP A 4 -33.03 3.73 16.56
N ALA A 5 -33.47 2.99 15.55
CA ALA A 5 -32.65 1.92 14.99
C ALA A 5 -31.38 2.52 14.39
N GLN A 6 -30.25 1.84 14.63
CA GLN A 6 -28.94 2.24 14.14
C GLN A 6 -28.56 1.37 12.95
N TRP A 7 -28.14 2.02 11.87
CA TRP A 7 -27.87 1.36 10.61
C TRP A 7 -26.36 1.29 10.38
N ASN A 8 -25.88 0.09 10.09
CA ASN A 8 -24.53 -0.19 9.63
C ASN A 8 -24.61 -0.80 8.23
N VAL A 9 -23.56 -0.63 7.43
CA VAL A 9 -23.48 -1.23 6.10
C VAL A 9 -22.63 -2.49 6.18
N PHE A 10 -23.16 -3.57 5.61
CA PHE A 10 -22.50 -4.86 5.49
C PHE A 10 -22.25 -5.18 4.02
N TYR A 11 -21.11 -5.79 3.74
CA TYR A 11 -20.78 -6.38 2.45
C TYR A 11 -20.73 -7.90 2.62
N ALA A 12 -21.27 -8.64 1.65
CA ALA A 12 -21.20 -10.09 1.61
C ALA A 12 -20.83 -10.59 0.21
N GLU A 13 -20.00 -11.62 0.15
CA GLU A 13 -19.47 -12.19 -1.08
C GLU A 13 -19.50 -13.71 -1.05
N SER A 14 -19.86 -14.33 -2.17
CA SER A 14 -19.75 -15.77 -2.38
C SER A 14 -19.12 -16.07 -3.73
N VAL A 15 -18.14 -16.97 -3.75
CA VAL A 15 -17.50 -17.49 -4.96
C VAL A 15 -18.15 -18.78 -5.45
N ASN A 16 -19.07 -19.34 -4.67
CA ASN A 16 -19.78 -20.58 -4.95
C ASN A 16 -21.30 -20.41 -4.75
N GLY A 17 -21.82 -19.23 -5.07
CA GLY A 17 -23.21 -18.86 -4.85
C GLY A 17 -24.24 -19.73 -5.58
N HIS A 18 -23.80 -20.52 -6.56
CA HIS A 18 -24.64 -21.45 -7.32
C HIS A 18 -24.59 -22.91 -6.81
N ASP A 19 -23.72 -23.22 -5.84
CA ASP A 19 -23.63 -24.55 -5.27
C ASP A 19 -24.86 -24.89 -4.42
N ALA A 20 -25.09 -26.19 -4.19
CA ALA A 20 -26.15 -26.65 -3.30
C ALA A 20 -26.00 -26.13 -1.86
N THR A 21 -24.78 -25.82 -1.44
CA THR A 21 -24.45 -25.20 -0.15
C THR A 21 -23.50 -24.02 -0.37
N PRO A 22 -24.03 -22.83 -0.68
CA PRO A 22 -23.19 -21.65 -0.93
C PRO A 22 -22.54 -21.16 0.38
N PHE A 23 -21.31 -20.69 0.28
CA PHE A 23 -20.59 -20.06 1.37
C PHE A 23 -20.50 -18.55 1.15
N PHE A 24 -20.86 -17.77 2.16
CA PHE A 24 -20.77 -16.32 2.13
C PHE A 24 -19.77 -15.82 3.17
N PHE A 25 -18.85 -14.96 2.74
CA PHE A 25 -18.07 -14.13 3.65
C PHE A 25 -18.78 -12.80 3.84
N GLN A 26 -18.89 -12.32 5.08
CA GLN A 26 -19.55 -11.06 5.41
C GLN A 26 -18.64 -10.18 6.26
N SER A 27 -18.64 -8.87 6.01
CA SER A 27 -17.97 -7.87 6.84
C SER A 27 -18.83 -6.62 7.03
N VAL A 28 -18.61 -5.92 8.14
CA VAL A 28 -19.10 -4.54 8.32
C VAL A 28 -18.14 -3.62 7.58
N ILE A 29 -18.67 -2.78 6.69
CA ILE A 29 -17.88 -1.87 5.85
C ILE A 29 -18.08 -0.39 6.17
N SER A 30 -19.08 -0.06 6.99
CA SER A 30 -19.21 1.27 7.59
C SER A 30 -18.33 1.38 8.82
N ASP A 31 -17.57 2.48 8.93
CA ASP A 31 -16.74 2.80 10.11
C ASP A 31 -17.56 3.44 11.25
N HIS A 32 -18.84 3.75 11.02
CA HIS A 32 -19.76 4.31 11.99
C HIS A 32 -21.22 3.98 11.65
N VAL A 33 -22.15 4.40 12.52
CA VAL A 33 -23.60 4.33 12.27
C VAL A 33 -23.96 5.38 11.21
N ILE A 34 -24.29 4.90 10.01
CA ILE A 34 -24.49 5.75 8.83
C ILE A 34 -25.84 6.47 8.83
N HIS A 35 -26.80 5.93 9.59
CA HIS A 35 -28.15 6.46 9.71
C HIS A 35 -28.81 6.02 11.03
N ARG A 36 -29.70 6.87 11.52
CA ARG A 36 -30.57 6.59 12.65
C ARG A 36 -31.99 6.94 12.24
N GLY A 37 -32.88 5.96 12.28
CA GLY A 37 -34.25 6.14 11.85
C GLY A 37 -34.98 4.81 11.70
N THR A 38 -36.29 4.88 11.55
CA THR A 38 -37.12 3.70 11.31
C THR A 38 -37.09 3.32 9.84
N LEU A 39 -37.06 2.01 9.56
CA LEU A 39 -37.13 1.50 8.19
C LEU A 39 -38.58 1.60 7.70
N SER A 40 -38.80 2.20 6.53
CA SER A 40 -40.14 2.24 5.94
C SER A 40 -40.56 0.85 5.45
N THR A 41 -41.38 0.16 6.23
CA THR A 41 -41.94 -1.15 5.89
C THR A 41 -43.19 -1.07 5.00
N GLY A 42 -43.75 0.12 4.82
CA GLY A 42 -44.96 0.36 4.02
C GLY A 42 -44.71 0.68 2.54
N GLY A 43 -43.48 0.58 2.06
CA GLY A 43 -43.12 0.95 0.69
C GLY A 43 -43.39 2.43 0.40
N LEU A 44 -43.92 2.74 -0.78
CA LEU A 44 -44.23 4.12 -1.21
C LEU A 44 -45.43 4.76 -0.47
N GLY A 45 -46.23 3.97 0.25
CA GLY A 45 -47.40 4.45 1.00
C GLY A 45 -47.19 4.55 2.52
N GLY A 46 -45.98 4.24 3.02
CA GLY A 46 -45.67 4.28 4.45
C GLY A 46 -45.40 5.70 4.98
N GLY A 47 -45.66 5.93 6.27
CA GLY A 47 -45.38 7.20 6.97
C GLY A 47 -44.05 7.26 7.72
N ALA A 48 -43.15 6.30 7.47
CA ALA A 48 -41.85 6.21 8.12
C ALA A 48 -40.79 7.10 7.44
N ASP A 49 -39.65 7.26 8.11
CA ASP A 49 -38.52 8.06 7.64
C ASP A 49 -37.97 7.53 6.29
N ARG A 50 -37.73 8.45 5.36
CA ARG A 50 -37.16 8.21 4.01
C ARG A 50 -35.99 9.17 3.72
N SER A 51 -35.41 9.75 4.76
CA SER A 51 -34.35 10.75 4.67
C SER A 51 -33.05 10.17 4.10
N LEU A 52 -32.79 8.88 4.33
CA LEU A 52 -31.72 8.15 3.67
C LEU A 52 -32.20 7.61 2.33
N ALA A 53 -31.61 8.12 1.24
CA ALA A 53 -31.85 7.59 -0.09
C ALA A 53 -31.25 6.18 -0.24
N ASP A 54 -31.82 5.35 -1.11
CA ASP A 54 -31.34 4.00 -1.38
C ASP A 54 -30.26 4.03 -2.48
N LEU A 55 -29.08 4.58 -2.19
CA LEU A 55 -27.92 4.45 -3.08
C LEU A 55 -26.95 3.42 -2.50
N PHE A 56 -26.77 2.32 -3.24
CA PHE A 56 -25.67 1.40 -3.06
C PHE A 56 -25.07 1.08 -4.42
N GLN A 57 -23.77 1.27 -4.58
CA GLN A 57 -23.02 0.83 -5.75
C GLN A 57 -21.90 -0.08 -5.28
N VAL A 58 -21.75 -1.21 -5.96
CA VAL A 58 -20.67 -2.16 -5.73
C VAL A 58 -19.97 -2.37 -7.06
N ALA A 59 -18.65 -2.21 -7.06
CA ALA A 59 -17.78 -2.53 -8.18
C ALA A 59 -16.56 -3.29 -7.67
N PHE A 60 -15.97 -4.12 -8.52
CA PHE A 60 -14.70 -4.77 -8.22
C PHE A 60 -13.58 -4.08 -9.00
N ASP A 61 -12.46 -3.83 -8.34
CA ASP A 61 -11.25 -3.43 -9.06
C ASP A 61 -10.65 -4.64 -9.81
N PRO A 62 -9.67 -4.43 -10.70
CA PRO A 62 -9.10 -5.55 -11.46
C PRO A 62 -8.29 -6.55 -10.60
N ARG A 63 -8.09 -6.30 -9.30
CA ARG A 63 -7.54 -7.25 -8.32
C ARG A 63 -8.63 -7.95 -7.51
N HIS A 64 -9.91 -7.78 -7.89
CA HIS A 64 -11.10 -8.31 -7.24
C HIS A 64 -11.37 -7.71 -5.85
N PHE A 65 -10.88 -6.50 -5.56
CA PHE A 65 -11.23 -5.83 -4.32
C PHE A 65 -12.52 -5.03 -4.50
N ALA A 66 -13.45 -5.19 -3.55
CA ALA A 66 -14.71 -4.48 -3.56
C ALA A 66 -14.51 -2.97 -3.32
N ASN A 67 -15.12 -2.16 -4.19
CA ASN A 67 -15.32 -0.73 -4.05
C ASN A 67 -16.82 -0.52 -3.84
N VAL A 68 -17.18 0.01 -2.67
CA VAL A 68 -18.59 0.19 -2.31
C VAL A 68 -18.86 1.65 -2.02
N ALA A 69 -19.86 2.20 -2.68
CA ALA A 69 -20.41 3.52 -2.37
C ALA A 69 -21.81 3.36 -1.77
N PHE A 70 -22.09 4.08 -0.69
CA PHE A 70 -23.38 4.02 0.00
C PHE A 70 -23.81 5.38 0.54
N SER A 71 -25.13 5.56 0.67
CA SER A 71 -25.70 6.75 1.30
C SER A 71 -25.41 6.83 2.80
N ASP A 72 -25.17 8.05 3.27
CA ASP A 72 -24.88 8.36 4.65
C ASP A 72 -25.47 9.72 5.06
N ASP A 73 -26.08 9.78 6.24
CA ASP A 73 -26.62 11.00 6.82
C ASP A 73 -26.28 11.20 8.32
N HIS A 74 -25.18 10.59 8.79
CA HIS A 74 -24.85 10.58 10.22
C HIS A 74 -24.66 12.00 10.80
N LYS A 75 -24.26 12.98 9.96
CA LYS A 75 -24.03 14.37 10.37
C LYS A 75 -25.29 15.22 10.29
N VAL A 76 -25.57 15.92 11.39
CA VAL A 76 -26.57 17.00 11.42
C VAL A 76 -26.08 18.20 10.60
N ASN A 77 -26.99 18.82 9.86
CA ASN A 77 -26.77 20.04 9.09
C ASN A 77 -27.29 21.26 9.86
N THR A 78 -26.41 21.87 10.67
CA THR A 78 -26.76 23.07 11.46
C THR A 78 -26.92 24.34 10.63
N GLY A 79 -26.51 24.33 9.36
CA GLY A 79 -26.70 25.46 8.45
C GLY A 79 -28.14 25.63 7.94
N VAL A 80 -28.99 24.61 8.08
CA VAL A 80 -30.38 24.62 7.58
C VAL A 80 -31.42 24.25 8.66
N GLY A 81 -31.00 24.07 9.92
CA GLY A 81 -31.88 23.79 11.05
C GLY A 81 -31.12 23.53 12.35
N PRO A 82 -31.80 23.54 13.51
CA PRO A 82 -31.17 23.23 14.80
C PRO A 82 -30.83 21.74 14.94
N ASP A 83 -29.83 21.45 15.76
CA ASP A 83 -29.54 20.08 16.22
C ASP A 83 -30.50 19.73 17.36
N ASN A 84 -31.54 18.95 17.04
CA ASN A 84 -32.53 18.50 18.02
C ASN A 84 -32.19 17.12 18.59
N GLY A 85 -30.95 16.67 18.40
CA GLY A 85 -30.42 15.40 18.85
C GLY A 85 -30.39 14.31 17.77
N PRO A 86 -29.71 13.19 18.06
CA PRO A 86 -29.45 12.13 17.10
C PRO A 86 -30.69 11.28 16.76
N ASP A 87 -31.67 11.19 17.65
CA ASP A 87 -32.86 10.35 17.51
C ASP A 87 -34.13 11.23 17.31
N ASN A 88 -34.02 12.28 16.49
CA ASN A 88 -35.09 13.27 16.28
C ASN A 88 -35.37 13.51 14.78
N PRO A 89 -36.62 13.37 14.31
CA PRO A 89 -36.97 13.51 12.88
C PRO A 89 -36.95 14.94 12.36
N THR A 90 -36.85 15.92 13.25
CA THR A 90 -36.75 17.32 12.87
C THR A 90 -35.31 17.79 12.69
N SER A 91 -34.31 17.03 13.17
CA SER A 91 -32.89 17.29 12.91
C SER A 91 -32.60 17.12 11.42
N ARG A 92 -32.24 18.21 10.73
CA ARG A 92 -31.84 18.15 9.31
C ARG A 92 -30.45 17.55 9.21
N ARG A 93 -30.22 16.66 8.24
CA ARG A 93 -28.97 15.90 8.09
C ARG A 93 -28.31 16.14 6.73
N LEU A 94 -26.99 15.97 6.68
CA LEU A 94 -26.21 16.06 5.45
C LEU A 94 -26.23 14.71 4.73
N ILE A 95 -26.93 14.61 3.61
CA ILE A 95 -26.86 13.42 2.75
C ILE A 95 -25.54 13.45 1.98
N ARG A 96 -24.72 12.41 2.12
CA ARG A 96 -23.49 12.22 1.34
C ARG A 96 -23.37 10.80 0.81
N ALA A 97 -22.55 10.63 -0.23
CA ALA A 97 -22.03 9.33 -0.61
C ALA A 97 -20.74 9.08 0.19
N ASN A 98 -20.70 7.97 0.92
CA ASN A 98 -19.49 7.43 1.51
C ASN A 98 -18.93 6.35 0.60
N PHE A 99 -17.60 6.29 0.54
CA PHE A 99 -16.86 5.35 -0.30
C PHE A 99 -15.95 4.52 0.59
N THR A 100 -15.96 3.21 0.37
CA THR A 100 -15.06 2.28 1.04
C THR A 100 -14.42 1.36 0.00
N HIS A 101 -13.15 1.03 0.22
CA HIS A 101 -12.37 0.16 -0.65
C HIS A 101 -11.75 -0.95 0.18
N GLN A 102 -11.89 -2.17 -0.30
CA GLN A 102 -11.30 -3.33 0.32
C GLN A 102 -9.78 -3.34 0.12
N LEU A 103 -9.03 -3.37 1.22
CA LEU A 103 -7.56 -3.31 1.19
C LEU A 103 -6.90 -4.67 0.91
N MET A 104 -7.61 -5.77 1.16
CA MET A 104 -7.12 -7.14 1.00
C MET A 104 -8.25 -8.07 0.57
N ALA A 105 -7.97 -8.98 -0.37
CA ALA A 105 -8.91 -10.02 -0.77
C ALA A 105 -9.37 -10.86 0.42
N THR A 106 -10.58 -11.38 0.32
CA THR A 106 -11.14 -12.30 1.30
C THR A 106 -10.29 -13.58 1.33
N ALA A 107 -9.62 -13.82 2.46
CA ALA A 107 -8.68 -14.92 2.62
C ALA A 107 -9.38 -16.27 2.43
N GLY A 108 -8.83 -17.11 1.55
CA GLY A 108 -9.30 -18.48 1.32
C GLY A 108 -10.52 -18.63 0.40
N SER A 109 -11.12 -17.55 -0.10
CA SER A 109 -12.28 -17.60 -1.00
C SER A 109 -12.01 -17.01 -2.39
N VAL A 110 -11.27 -15.91 -2.49
CA VAL A 110 -10.92 -15.30 -3.79
C VAL A 110 -9.52 -15.72 -4.19
N VAL A 111 -9.43 -16.57 -5.22
CA VAL A 111 -8.14 -16.93 -5.84
C VAL A 111 -7.74 -15.81 -6.79
N THR A 112 -6.81 -14.95 -6.36
CA THR A 112 -6.26 -13.85 -7.18
C THR A 112 -5.15 -14.32 -8.13
N THR A 113 -4.96 -15.63 -8.25
CA THR A 113 -3.93 -16.28 -9.05
C THR A 113 -4.54 -17.45 -9.84
N GLY A 114 -3.93 -17.81 -10.97
CA GLY A 114 -4.39 -18.91 -11.82
C GLY A 114 -5.08 -18.45 -13.11
N SER A 115 -5.41 -19.42 -13.97
CA SER A 115 -5.83 -19.21 -15.37
C SER A 115 -7.14 -18.42 -15.54
N CYS A 116 -7.99 -18.39 -14.52
CA CYS A 116 -9.29 -17.71 -14.51
C CYS A 116 -9.27 -16.38 -13.72
N ALA A 117 -8.21 -16.10 -12.96
CA ALA A 117 -8.02 -14.77 -12.39
C ALA A 117 -7.69 -13.85 -13.57
N GLY A 118 -8.50 -12.80 -13.78
CA GLY A 118 -8.14 -11.76 -14.75
C GLY A 118 -6.69 -11.37 -14.51
N SER A 119 -5.88 -11.32 -15.58
CA SER A 119 -4.51 -10.85 -15.46
C SER A 119 -4.54 -9.55 -14.66
N PRO A 120 -3.70 -9.39 -13.62
CA PRO A 120 -3.63 -8.14 -12.87
C PRO A 120 -3.65 -6.96 -13.85
N PRO A 121 -4.34 -5.86 -13.53
CA PRO A 121 -4.32 -4.71 -14.41
C PRO A 121 -2.84 -4.39 -14.65
N PRO A 122 -2.39 -4.27 -15.91
CA PRO A 122 -1.02 -3.90 -16.19
C PRO A 122 -0.73 -2.67 -15.35
N PRO A 123 0.31 -2.70 -14.51
CA PRO A 123 0.66 -1.53 -13.75
C PRO A 123 0.91 -0.36 -14.69
N PRO A 124 0.73 0.90 -14.24
CA PRO A 124 0.95 2.07 -15.09
C PRO A 124 2.31 1.92 -15.78
N LEU A 125 2.32 2.08 -17.11
CA LEU A 125 3.53 1.92 -17.90
C LEU A 125 4.65 2.79 -17.29
N GLY A 126 5.69 2.15 -16.74
CA GLY A 126 6.77 2.84 -16.04
C GLY A 126 6.74 2.79 -14.50
N ALA A 127 5.86 2.03 -13.86
CA ALA A 127 5.89 1.75 -12.41
C ALA A 127 6.76 0.51 -12.10
N GLU A 128 8.07 0.70 -12.05
CA GLU A 128 9.04 -0.37 -11.82
C GLU A 128 9.44 -0.45 -10.34
N LYS A 129 9.65 -1.68 -9.86
CA LYS A 129 10.14 -1.96 -8.51
C LYS A 129 11.41 -2.79 -8.59
N ILE A 130 12.36 -2.52 -7.71
CA ILE A 130 13.55 -3.34 -7.51
C ILE A 130 13.71 -3.71 -6.04
N THR A 131 14.14 -4.94 -5.80
CA THR A 131 14.52 -5.43 -4.47
C THR A 131 15.88 -6.08 -4.56
N GLY A 132 16.71 -5.90 -3.53
CA GLY A 132 17.96 -6.63 -3.44
C GLY A 132 18.36 -6.88 -2.01
N VAL A 133 18.90 -8.05 -1.75
CA VAL A 133 19.57 -8.38 -0.50
C VAL A 133 20.79 -9.20 -0.86
N GLY A 134 21.92 -8.95 -0.21
CA GLY A 134 23.10 -9.73 -0.52
C GLY A 134 24.38 -9.20 0.10
N GLN A 135 25.47 -9.73 -0.43
CA GLN A 135 26.82 -9.43 -0.02
C GLN A 135 27.68 -9.09 -1.22
N ILE A 136 28.59 -8.15 -1.05
CA ILE A 136 29.69 -7.88 -1.98
C ILE A 136 31.02 -8.00 -1.23
N PRO A 137 32.16 -8.15 -1.92
CA PRO A 137 33.46 -8.01 -1.28
C PRO A 137 33.58 -6.62 -0.63
N SER A 138 34.16 -6.57 0.57
CA SER A 138 34.52 -5.32 1.23
C SER A 138 35.74 -4.67 0.55
N GLN A 139 36.02 -3.40 0.86
CA GLN A 139 37.27 -2.75 0.49
C GLN A 139 38.51 -3.47 1.06
N LYS A 140 38.38 -4.09 2.25
CA LYS A 140 39.44 -4.94 2.82
C LYS A 140 39.32 -6.38 2.30
N PRO A 141 40.36 -6.93 1.66
CA PRO A 141 40.35 -8.30 1.17
C PRO A 141 40.02 -9.31 2.28
N GLY A 142 39.16 -10.28 1.96
CA GLY A 142 38.73 -11.34 2.88
C GLY A 142 37.56 -10.97 3.79
N LEU A 143 37.06 -9.73 3.73
CA LEU A 143 35.81 -9.31 4.37
C LEU A 143 34.71 -9.06 3.34
N SER A 144 33.47 -9.01 3.82
CA SER A 144 32.28 -8.75 2.99
C SER A 144 31.51 -7.56 3.54
N ALA A 145 30.85 -6.84 2.64
CA ALA A 145 29.85 -5.84 2.97
C ALA A 145 28.45 -6.37 2.65
N ASN A 146 27.49 -6.10 3.53
CA ASN A 146 26.11 -6.55 3.40
C ASN A 146 25.25 -5.39 2.90
N PHE A 147 24.26 -5.68 2.06
CA PHE A 147 23.29 -4.70 1.61
C PHE A 147 21.87 -5.27 1.61
N GLY A 148 20.91 -4.38 1.78
CA GLY A 148 19.49 -4.64 1.60
C GLY A 148 18.79 -3.38 1.11
N PHE A 149 17.99 -3.49 0.06
CA PHE A 149 17.22 -2.37 -0.44
C PHE A 149 15.90 -2.80 -1.08
N VAL A 150 14.96 -1.86 -1.06
CA VAL A 150 13.73 -1.91 -1.85
C VAL A 150 13.48 -0.53 -2.41
N ALA A 151 13.11 -0.44 -3.68
CA ALA A 151 12.74 0.82 -4.28
C ALA A 151 11.69 0.67 -5.37
N LYS A 152 10.92 1.74 -5.54
CA LYS A 152 9.88 1.89 -6.56
C LYS A 152 9.90 3.33 -7.07
N ASN A 153 9.70 3.51 -8.37
CA ASN A 153 9.64 4.84 -8.98
C ASN A 153 8.24 5.46 -8.95
N ASP A 154 7.16 4.67 -8.79
CA ASP A 154 5.79 5.19 -8.66
C ASP A 154 4.92 4.37 -7.67
N PRO A 155 4.38 4.98 -6.59
CA PRO A 155 4.82 6.26 -6.04
C PRO A 155 6.25 6.12 -5.50
N THR A 156 7.09 7.10 -5.79
CA THR A 156 8.52 7.12 -5.44
C THR A 156 8.78 6.78 -3.97
N ASN A 157 9.50 5.69 -3.72
CA ASN A 157 9.96 5.32 -2.39
C ASN A 157 11.21 4.43 -2.49
N ALA A 158 12.15 4.60 -1.57
CA ALA A 158 13.34 3.77 -1.47
C ALA A 158 13.76 3.59 -0.01
N SER A 159 14.19 2.39 0.34
CA SER A 159 14.83 2.08 1.61
C SER A 159 16.13 1.34 1.34
N LEU A 160 17.19 1.73 2.04
CA LEU A 160 18.54 1.16 1.93
C LEU A 160 19.08 0.89 3.33
N SER A 161 19.70 -0.28 3.50
CA SER A 161 20.59 -0.66 4.58
C SER A 161 21.88 -1.21 3.97
N TYR A 162 23.02 -0.75 4.47
CA TYR A 162 24.33 -1.18 4.02
C TYR A 162 25.31 -1.19 5.19
N HIS A 163 26.11 -2.24 5.31
CA HIS A 163 27.09 -2.41 6.39
C HIS A 163 28.39 -2.96 5.84
N ASP A 164 29.52 -2.31 6.14
CA ASP A 164 30.85 -2.75 5.72
C ASP A 164 31.87 -2.64 6.86
N ASP A 165 32.26 -3.79 7.42
CA ASP A 165 33.28 -3.87 8.48
C ASP A 165 34.72 -3.68 7.99
N GLY A 166 34.96 -3.85 6.69
CA GLY A 166 36.28 -3.67 6.08
C GLY A 166 36.44 -2.35 5.35
N ALA A 167 35.55 -1.38 5.58
CA ALA A 167 35.68 -0.04 5.01
C ALA A 167 36.97 0.65 5.47
N THR A 168 37.61 1.36 4.54
CA THR A 168 38.84 2.10 4.80
C THR A 168 38.53 3.27 5.74
N GLY A 169 39.20 3.31 6.89
CA GLY A 169 38.93 4.31 7.93
C GLY A 169 37.98 3.82 9.04
N GLY A 170 37.53 2.56 8.99
CA GLY A 170 36.71 1.92 10.02
C GLY A 170 35.35 1.46 9.49
N SER A 171 34.67 0.60 10.27
CA SER A 171 33.37 0.04 9.91
C SER A 171 32.33 1.14 9.68
N ILE A 172 31.49 0.96 8.66
CA ILE A 172 30.40 1.88 8.33
C ILE A 172 29.07 1.16 8.28
N ASP A 173 28.05 1.85 8.78
CA ASP A 173 26.64 1.48 8.72
C ASP A 173 25.89 2.63 8.05
N VAL A 174 25.17 2.35 6.97
CA VAL A 174 24.49 3.33 6.14
C VAL A 174 23.03 2.95 6.02
N HIS A 175 22.15 3.87 6.42
CA HIS A 175 20.71 3.69 6.31
C HIS A 175 20.06 4.88 5.61
N SER A 176 19.12 4.64 4.70
CA SER A 176 18.29 5.70 4.11
C SER A 176 17.58 6.50 5.21
N SER A 177 17.61 7.83 5.13
CA SER A 177 17.02 8.71 6.15
C SER A 177 15.66 9.29 5.77
N ASN A 178 15.26 9.18 4.51
CA ASN A 178 14.00 9.69 3.95
C ASN A 178 13.75 11.19 4.23
N VAL A 179 14.82 11.97 4.47
CA VAL A 179 14.75 13.43 4.64
C VAL A 179 14.41 14.11 3.31
N THR A 180 14.88 13.52 2.22
CA THR A 180 14.58 13.92 0.84
C THR A 180 13.82 12.81 0.15
N VAL A 181 12.91 13.20 -0.74
CA VAL A 181 12.26 12.25 -1.66
C VAL A 181 13.38 11.63 -2.52
N PRO A 182 13.50 10.28 -2.55
CA PRO A 182 14.55 9.63 -3.33
C PRO A 182 14.32 9.80 -4.83
N THR A 183 15.37 9.61 -5.62
CA THR A 183 15.27 9.54 -7.09
C THR A 183 15.55 8.10 -7.51
N ILE A 184 14.65 7.52 -8.31
CA ILE A 184 14.77 6.15 -8.83
C ILE A 184 14.64 6.22 -10.34
N THR A 185 15.61 5.68 -11.06
CA THR A 185 15.58 5.57 -12.52
C THR A 185 15.96 4.16 -12.93
N PHE A 186 15.23 3.58 -13.87
CA PHE A 186 15.50 2.28 -14.45
C PHE A 186 16.05 2.44 -15.87
N SER A 187 16.89 1.49 -16.27
CA SER A 187 17.42 1.37 -17.63
C SER A 187 17.70 -0.10 -17.90
N GLY A 188 16.82 -0.73 -18.67
CA GLY A 188 16.89 -2.16 -18.94
C GLY A 188 16.79 -3.00 -17.66
N ASN A 189 17.81 -3.79 -17.38
CA ASN A 189 17.93 -4.62 -16.18
C ASN A 189 18.71 -3.93 -15.04
N CYS A 190 18.88 -2.61 -15.11
CA CYS A 190 19.58 -1.85 -14.09
C CYS A 190 18.70 -0.75 -13.48
N ALA A 191 18.99 -0.39 -12.24
CA ALA A 191 18.38 0.72 -11.54
C ALA A 191 19.43 1.60 -10.85
N THR A 192 19.13 2.90 -10.77
CA THR A 192 19.89 3.87 -9.97
C THR A 192 18.99 4.43 -8.89
N LEU A 193 19.46 4.40 -7.64
CA LEU A 193 18.74 4.88 -6.46
C LEU A 193 19.56 5.98 -5.78
N LYS A 194 18.98 7.16 -5.62
CA LYS A 194 19.63 8.28 -4.92
C LYS A 194 18.75 8.75 -3.79
N GLY A 195 19.35 9.06 -2.65
CA GLY A 195 18.60 9.59 -1.52
C GLY A 195 19.49 10.07 -0.39
N SER A 196 18.84 10.66 0.61
CA SER A 196 19.48 11.03 1.86
C SER A 196 19.71 9.80 2.76
N ALA A 197 20.80 9.83 3.52
CA ALA A 197 21.26 8.76 4.38
C ALA A 197 21.70 9.25 5.77
N LYS A 198 21.77 8.30 6.69
CA LYS A 198 22.54 8.35 7.93
C LYS A 198 23.77 7.48 7.77
N LEU A 199 24.93 7.96 8.21
CA LEU A 199 26.16 7.19 8.33
C LEU A 199 26.45 7.01 9.82
N ASN A 200 26.58 5.77 10.29
CA ASN A 200 26.77 5.43 11.71
C ASN A 200 25.77 6.19 12.59
N GLN A 201 24.48 6.12 12.20
CA GLN A 201 23.34 6.82 12.82
C GLN A 201 23.32 8.36 12.68
N LYS A 202 24.39 8.99 12.18
CA LYS A 202 24.48 10.44 11.99
C LYS A 202 23.85 10.88 10.66
N PRO A 203 22.88 11.80 10.63
CA PRO A 203 22.28 12.30 9.39
C PRO A 203 23.22 13.26 8.64
N GLY A 204 22.84 13.65 7.42
CA GLY A 204 23.55 14.65 6.61
C GLY A 204 24.39 14.06 5.47
N TYR A 205 24.17 12.79 5.14
CA TYR A 205 24.85 12.09 4.06
C TYR A 205 23.87 11.80 2.93
N ASN A 206 24.40 11.49 1.75
CA ASN A 206 23.63 11.02 0.61
C ASN A 206 24.20 9.69 0.12
N TYR A 207 23.33 8.81 -0.37
CA TYR A 207 23.71 7.58 -1.05
C TYR A 207 23.37 7.67 -2.54
N ASN A 208 24.18 7.00 -3.35
CA ASN A 208 23.89 6.68 -4.73
C ASN A 208 24.19 5.20 -4.95
N VAL A 209 23.16 4.42 -5.25
CA VAL A 209 23.28 2.99 -5.55
C VAL A 209 23.01 2.76 -7.02
N ASN A 210 23.90 2.00 -7.66
CA ASN A 210 23.76 1.51 -9.02
C ASN A 210 23.76 -0.01 -8.95
N THR A 211 22.71 -0.64 -9.47
CA THR A 211 22.53 -2.08 -9.36
C THR A 211 21.91 -2.65 -10.62
N CYS A 212 22.28 -3.87 -10.97
CA CYS A 212 21.72 -4.58 -12.12
C CYS A 212 21.30 -5.99 -11.72
N ASP A 213 20.10 -6.36 -12.14
CA ASP A 213 19.54 -7.72 -12.09
C ASP A 213 20.14 -8.54 -13.24
N GLY A 214 20.97 -9.51 -12.90
CA GLY A 214 21.66 -10.38 -13.82
C GLY A 214 20.90 -11.69 -14.06
N ASP A 215 21.61 -12.74 -14.45
CA ASP A 215 21.06 -14.09 -14.44
C ASP A 215 21.26 -14.69 -13.03
N PRO A 216 20.16 -14.97 -12.28
CA PRO A 216 20.25 -15.49 -10.91
C PRO A 216 20.94 -16.87 -10.84
N ALA A 217 20.97 -17.63 -11.95
CA ALA A 217 21.67 -18.92 -12.00
C ALA A 217 23.20 -18.77 -12.23
N ALA A 218 23.69 -17.57 -12.56
CA ALA A 218 25.09 -17.33 -12.91
C ALA A 218 25.82 -16.34 -11.98
N GLY A 219 25.18 -15.86 -10.91
CA GLY A 219 25.80 -14.94 -9.95
C GLY A 219 26.23 -13.60 -10.58
N LYS A 220 25.45 -13.11 -11.55
CA LYS A 220 25.81 -11.94 -12.38
C LYS A 220 25.26 -10.61 -11.86
N ASP A 221 24.50 -10.63 -10.77
CA ASP A 221 23.96 -9.39 -10.21
C ASP A 221 25.09 -8.51 -9.72
N THR A 222 24.92 -7.21 -9.93
CA THR A 222 25.90 -6.22 -9.49
C THR A 222 25.28 -5.20 -8.56
N PHE A 223 26.07 -4.80 -7.58
CA PHE A 223 25.71 -3.76 -6.64
C PHE A 223 26.90 -2.82 -6.46
N PHE A 224 26.66 -1.53 -6.65
CA PHE A 224 27.60 -0.46 -6.40
C PHE A 224 26.93 0.59 -5.54
N ILE A 225 27.65 1.07 -4.53
CA ILE A 225 27.21 2.14 -3.65
C ILE A 225 28.29 3.20 -3.57
N SER A 226 27.88 4.47 -3.59
CA SER A 226 28.68 5.58 -3.08
C SER A 226 27.91 6.36 -2.03
N VAL A 227 28.63 6.82 -1.01
CA VAL A 227 28.11 7.61 0.10
C VAL A 227 28.97 8.85 0.25
N SER A 228 28.34 10.02 0.28
CA SER A 228 29.04 11.30 0.42
C SER A 228 28.37 12.20 1.44
N GLY A 229 29.18 13.01 2.12
CA GLY A 229 28.71 13.96 3.13
C GLY A 229 29.85 14.81 3.67
N PRO A 230 29.62 15.54 4.78
CA PRO A 230 30.64 16.43 5.36
C PRO A 230 31.95 15.68 5.65
N ASN A 231 33.00 16.03 4.91
CA ASN A 231 34.35 15.45 5.01
C ASN A 231 34.41 13.92 4.90
N PHE A 232 33.45 13.31 4.20
CA PHE A 232 33.37 11.86 4.05
C PHE A 232 32.99 11.49 2.62
N SER A 233 33.72 10.54 2.06
CA SER A 233 33.41 9.90 0.79
C SER A 233 33.74 8.42 0.92
N TYR A 234 32.82 7.58 0.48
CA TYR A 234 32.97 6.14 0.44
C TYR A 234 32.37 5.61 -0.86
N SER A 235 33.00 4.58 -1.41
CA SER A 235 32.43 3.81 -2.52
C SER A 235 32.89 2.36 -2.45
N ASN A 236 31.98 1.45 -2.76
CA ASN A 236 32.29 0.04 -2.91
C ASN A 236 31.31 -0.60 -3.90
N GLY A 237 31.69 -1.72 -4.49
CA GLY A 237 30.80 -2.46 -5.37
C GLY A 237 31.46 -3.58 -6.14
N GLY A 238 30.63 -4.32 -6.86
CA GLY A 238 31.04 -5.44 -7.68
C GLY A 238 29.92 -6.44 -7.90
N PHE A 239 30.29 -7.66 -8.26
CA PHE A 239 29.38 -8.80 -8.28
C PHE A 239 28.99 -9.19 -6.86
N ILE A 240 27.73 -9.56 -6.68
CA ILE A 240 27.27 -10.08 -5.39
C ILE A 240 27.88 -11.48 -5.18
N THR A 241 28.39 -11.73 -3.99
CA THR A 241 28.93 -13.04 -3.59
C THR A 241 27.86 -13.94 -2.99
N SER A 242 26.73 -13.36 -2.59
CA SER A 242 25.57 -14.04 -2.01
C SER A 242 24.35 -13.13 -2.11
N GLY A 243 23.16 -13.72 -2.10
CA GLY A 243 21.89 -13.00 -2.20
C GLY A 243 21.34 -12.93 -3.62
N ASN A 244 20.45 -11.96 -3.87
CA ASN A 244 19.80 -11.78 -5.16
C ASN A 244 19.31 -10.34 -5.32
N ILE A 245 19.33 -9.83 -6.55
CA ILE A 245 18.69 -8.59 -6.97
C ILE A 245 17.62 -8.94 -7.99
N GLN A 246 16.43 -8.37 -7.83
CA GLN A 246 15.31 -8.61 -8.73
C GLN A 246 14.66 -7.30 -9.11
N ILE A 247 14.66 -7.01 -10.40
CA ILE A 247 13.78 -6.02 -10.99
C ILE A 247 12.46 -6.71 -11.29
N HIS A 248 11.44 -6.22 -10.62
CA HIS A 248 10.06 -6.57 -10.89
C HIS A 248 9.62 -5.62 -12.01
N GLN A 249 9.95 -5.99 -13.25
CA GLN A 249 9.33 -5.38 -14.43
C GLN A 249 7.84 -5.69 -14.33
N GLN A 250 7.04 -4.64 -14.39
CA GLN A 250 5.59 -4.70 -14.28
C GLN A 250 4.93 -4.60 -15.64
#